data_AF-A0A699RM51-F1
#
_entry.id   AF-A0A699RM51-F1
#
_cell.length_a   1.000
_cell.length_b   1.000
_cell.length_c   1.000
_cell.angle_alpha   90.00
_cell.angle_beta   90.00
_cell.angle_gamma   90.00
#
_symmetry.space_group_name_H-M   'P 1'
#
loop_
_entity.id
_entity.type
_entity.pdbx_description
1 polymer ?
#
loop_
_entity_poly.entity_id
_entity_poly.type
_entity_poly.pdbx_seq_one_letter_code
_entity_poly.pdbx_strand_id
1 'polypeptide(L)'
;MTGDRSQLINSVQKFLGTVKFRNDHVTKIMGYGDYQIGNVTISRVYYVEGLGHNLFSVGQLCDSDLEVAFRQHTFFIRNLEGVDLLTGSQGNNLYTLSLQDMMASSPICLLSKVSKTKSWLWHRRLSHLNFGAINHLARQGLVRGLPKLKFEKDHLCS
;
A
#
# COMPACT_ATOMS: atom_id res chain seq x y z
N MET A 1 -18.77 -6.30 -1.69
CA MET A 1 -19.34 -7.40 -2.51
C MET A 1 -18.41 -7.61 -3.69
N THR A 2 -18.12 -8.86 -4.05
CA THR A 2 -17.28 -9.22 -5.20
C THR A 2 -17.98 -10.24 -6.09
N GLY A 3 -17.76 -10.14 -7.40
CA GLY A 3 -18.19 -11.13 -8.38
C GLY A 3 -17.14 -12.20 -8.68
N ASP A 4 -15.92 -12.00 -8.19
CA ASP A 4 -14.80 -12.92 -8.37
C ASP A 4 -14.46 -13.58 -7.03
N ARG A 5 -14.73 -14.89 -6.95
CA ARG A 5 -14.43 -15.69 -5.76
C ARG A 5 -12.93 -15.86 -5.54
N SER A 6 -12.12 -15.84 -6.59
CA SER A 6 -10.66 -16.05 -6.48
C SER A 6 -9.96 -14.92 -5.69
N GLN A 7 -10.61 -13.76 -5.59
CA GLN A 7 -10.12 -12.60 -4.83
C GLN A 7 -10.44 -12.68 -3.32
N LEU A 8 -11.17 -13.70 -2.87
CA LEU A 8 -11.50 -13.89 -1.46
C LEU A 8 -10.57 -14.91 -0.80
N ILE A 9 -10.03 -14.54 0.35
CA ILE A 9 -9.37 -15.44 1.28
C ILE A 9 -10.35 -15.84 2.41
N ASN A 10 -10.06 -16.94 3.12
CA ASN A 10 -10.93 -17.46 4.18
C ASN A 10 -12.39 -17.63 3.74
N SER A 11 -12.62 -18.00 2.47
CA SER A 11 -13.97 -17.99 1.89
C SER A 11 -14.85 -19.11 2.48
N VAL A 12 -16.06 -18.75 2.87
CA VAL A 12 -17.12 -19.66 3.30
C VAL A 12 -18.21 -19.66 2.23
N GLN A 13 -18.48 -20.83 1.67
CA GLN A 13 -19.56 -21.02 0.71
C GLN A 13 -20.86 -21.34 1.45
N LYS A 14 -21.82 -20.41 1.38
CA LYS A 14 -23.13 -20.54 2.01
C LYS A 14 -24.10 -19.60 1.32
N PHE A 15 -25.30 -20.09 1.01
CA PHE A 15 -26.37 -19.23 0.56
C PHE A 15 -26.81 -18.29 1.69
N LEU A 16 -26.74 -16.98 1.45
CA LEU A 16 -27.06 -15.95 2.44
C LEU A 16 -28.28 -15.10 2.08
N GLY A 17 -28.68 -15.08 0.81
CA GLY A 17 -29.78 -14.25 0.34
C GLY A 17 -29.62 -13.92 -1.13
N THR A 18 -30.37 -12.92 -1.58
CA THR A 18 -30.36 -12.45 -2.97
C THR A 18 -30.15 -10.94 -3.04
N VAL A 19 -29.63 -10.49 -4.18
CA VAL A 19 -29.40 -9.09 -4.50
C VAL A 19 -30.17 -8.79 -5.78
N LYS A 20 -30.95 -7.72 -5.77
CA LYS A 20 -31.65 -7.24 -6.96
C LYS A 20 -30.87 -6.06 -7.55
N PHE A 21 -30.44 -6.21 -8.79
CA PHE A 21 -29.76 -5.16 -9.53
C PHE A 21 -30.75 -4.13 -10.10
N ARG A 22 -30.22 -2.99 -10.55
CA ARG A 22 -31.01 -1.91 -11.16
C ARG A 22 -31.79 -2.37 -12.40
N ASN A 23 -31.29 -3.38 -13.12
CA ASN A 23 -31.94 -3.96 -14.31
C ASN A 23 -32.97 -5.06 -13.95
N ASP A 24 -33.47 -5.06 -12.71
CA ASP A 24 -34.38 -6.06 -12.14
C ASP A 24 -33.85 -7.50 -12.07
N HIS A 25 -32.62 -7.75 -12.51
CA HIS A 25 -32.00 -9.06 -12.39
C HIS A 25 -31.68 -9.37 -10.94
N VAL A 26 -32.02 -10.58 -10.49
CA VAL A 26 -31.81 -11.04 -9.11
C VAL A 26 -30.76 -12.13 -9.11
N THR A 27 -29.69 -11.94 -8.33
CA THR A 27 -28.62 -12.93 -8.16
C THR A 27 -28.47 -13.36 -6.71
N LYS A 28 -27.81 -14.49 -6.50
CA LYS A 28 -27.63 -15.10 -5.18
C LYS A 28 -26.32 -14.62 -4.56
N ILE A 29 -26.36 -14.39 -3.25
CA ILE A 29 -25.17 -14.27 -2.42
C ILE A 29 -24.75 -15.68 -2.04
N MET A 30 -23.63 -16.14 -2.60
CA MET A 30 -23.19 -17.53 -2.55
C MET A 30 -22.15 -17.80 -1.44
N GLY A 31 -21.74 -16.76 -0.73
CA GLY A 31 -20.82 -16.88 0.38
C GLY A 31 -20.25 -15.54 0.83
N TYR A 32 -19.23 -15.61 1.67
CA TYR A 32 -18.43 -14.46 2.08
C TYR A 32 -16.99 -14.89 2.34
N GLY A 33 -16.07 -13.94 2.33
CA GLY A 33 -14.69 -14.13 2.73
C GLY A 33 -14.05 -12.79 3.00
N ASP A 34 -12.76 -12.79 3.29
CA ASP A 34 -12.00 -11.55 3.44
C ASP A 34 -11.41 -11.18 2.09
N TYR A 35 -11.40 -9.88 1.77
CA TYR A 35 -10.83 -9.35 0.54
C TYR A 35 -9.58 -8.57 0.89
N GLN A 36 -8.43 -9.01 0.38
CA GLN A 36 -7.16 -8.32 0.60
C GLN A 36 -6.82 -7.45 -0.61
N ILE A 37 -6.57 -6.16 -0.35
CA ILE A 37 -6.14 -5.19 -1.36
C ILE A 37 -4.90 -4.45 -0.85
N GLY A 38 -3.74 -4.87 -1.36
CA GLY A 38 -2.44 -4.51 -0.80
C GLY A 38 -2.36 -4.82 0.70
N ASN A 39 -2.20 -3.77 1.50
CA ASN A 39 -2.07 -3.86 2.97
C ASN A 39 -3.41 -3.73 3.71
N VAL A 40 -4.51 -3.51 3.01
CA VAL A 40 -5.85 -3.36 3.61
C VAL A 40 -6.61 -4.67 3.42
N THR A 41 -7.21 -5.16 4.51
CA THR A 41 -8.11 -6.31 4.49
C THR A 41 -9.52 -5.86 4.81
N ILE A 42 -10.45 -6.13 3.90
CA ILE A 42 -11.87 -5.86 4.09
C ILE A 42 -12.53 -7.18 4.48
N SER A 43 -13.04 -7.25 5.70
CA SER A 43 -13.61 -8.49 6.24
C SER A 43 -15.03 -8.73 5.74
N ARG A 44 -15.42 -10.01 5.67
CA ARG A 44 -16.80 -10.46 5.39
C ARG A 44 -17.40 -9.88 4.09
N VAL A 45 -16.59 -9.78 3.04
CA VAL A 45 -17.05 -9.38 1.71
C VAL A 45 -17.90 -10.48 1.10
N TYR A 46 -19.14 -10.15 0.75
CA TYR A 46 -20.06 -11.08 0.09
C TYR A 46 -19.63 -11.43 -1.33
N TYR A 47 -19.67 -12.73 -1.65
CA TYR A 47 -19.54 -13.24 -3.01
C TYR A 47 -20.92 -13.29 -3.67
N VAL A 48 -21.08 -12.58 -4.79
CA VAL A 48 -22.32 -12.48 -5.54
C VAL A 48 -22.06 -12.98 -6.96
N GLU A 49 -22.74 -14.06 -7.34
CA GLU A 49 -22.59 -14.63 -8.67
C GLU A 49 -23.07 -13.63 -9.74
N GLY A 50 -22.27 -13.42 -10.78
CA GLY A 50 -22.60 -12.53 -11.91
C GLY A 50 -22.42 -11.04 -11.64
N LEU A 51 -21.80 -10.64 -10.52
CA LEU A 51 -21.48 -9.22 -10.27
C LEU A 51 -20.30 -8.78 -11.15
N GLY A 52 -20.53 -7.86 -12.09
CA GLY A 52 -19.50 -7.42 -13.03
C GLY A 52 -18.41 -6.51 -12.43
N HIS A 53 -18.73 -5.77 -11.36
CA HIS A 53 -17.79 -4.87 -10.68
C HIS A 53 -17.89 -4.99 -9.17
N ASN A 54 -16.75 -4.96 -8.49
CA ASN A 54 -16.69 -5.02 -7.04
C ASN A 54 -17.18 -3.72 -6.41
N LEU A 55 -17.92 -3.84 -5.30
CA LEU A 55 -18.46 -2.71 -4.54
C LEU A 55 -17.98 -2.82 -3.10
N PHE A 56 -17.19 -1.85 -2.64
CA PHE A 56 -16.73 -1.79 -1.25
C PHE A 56 -17.53 -0.76 -0.45
N SER A 57 -17.87 -1.11 0.79
CA SER A 57 -18.59 -0.20 1.68
C SER A 57 -17.61 0.76 2.34
N VAL A 58 -17.85 2.06 2.17
CA VAL A 58 -17.09 3.12 2.88
C VAL A 58 -17.26 2.97 4.38
N GLY A 59 -18.47 2.66 4.86
CA GLY A 59 -18.72 2.45 6.28
C GLY A 59 -17.87 1.32 6.88
N GLN A 60 -17.73 0.19 6.17
CA GLN A 60 -16.88 -0.91 6.64
C GLN A 60 -15.39 -0.53 6.73
N LEU A 61 -14.92 0.34 5.84
CA LEU A 61 -13.56 0.88 5.91
C LEU A 61 -13.41 1.78 7.14
N CYS A 62 -14.38 2.66 7.39
CA CYS A 62 -14.39 3.52 8.57
C CYS A 62 -14.47 2.74 9.88
N ASP A 63 -15.27 1.67 9.92
CA ASP A 63 -15.37 0.75 11.07
C ASP A 63 -14.05 0.00 11.34
N SER A 64 -13.13 -0.01 10.36
CA SER A 64 -11.82 -0.66 10.44
C SER A 64 -10.68 0.33 10.68
N ASP A 65 -10.98 1.49 11.31
CA ASP A 65 -10.02 2.56 11.62
C ASP A 65 -9.32 3.16 10.39
N LEU A 66 -9.99 3.15 9.23
CA LEU A 66 -9.51 3.79 8.00
C LEU A 66 -10.30 5.05 7.68
N GLU A 67 -9.59 6.11 7.31
CA GLU A 67 -10.20 7.33 6.79
C GLU A 67 -10.36 7.21 5.26
N VAL A 68 -11.56 7.51 4.75
CA VAL A 68 -11.81 7.61 3.31
C VAL A 68 -12.02 9.07 2.93
N ALA A 69 -11.08 9.64 2.18
CA ALA A 69 -11.09 11.03 1.80
C ALA A 69 -11.33 11.19 0.29
N PHE A 70 -12.44 11.81 -0.10
CA PHE A 70 -12.79 12.11 -1.49
C PHE A 70 -12.31 13.50 -1.90
N ARG A 71 -11.74 13.62 -3.10
CA ARG A 71 -11.35 14.88 -3.76
C ARG A 71 -11.87 14.88 -5.19
N GLN A 72 -11.89 16.06 -5.82
CA GLN A 72 -12.49 16.30 -7.14
C GLN A 72 -12.12 15.32 -8.26
N HIS A 73 -10.95 14.67 -8.20
CA HIS A 73 -10.51 13.72 -9.23
C HIS A 73 -9.87 12.44 -8.66
N THR A 74 -9.89 12.26 -7.33
CA THR A 74 -9.17 11.18 -6.66
C THR A 74 -9.76 10.92 -5.28
N PHE A 75 -9.52 9.75 -4.72
CA PHE A 75 -9.82 9.48 -3.33
C PHE A 75 -8.69 8.65 -2.70
N PHE A 76 -8.59 8.77 -1.38
CA PHE A 76 -7.58 8.10 -0.58
C PHE A 76 -8.24 7.27 0.51
N ILE A 77 -7.65 6.12 0.80
CA ILE A 77 -7.93 5.35 2.02
C ILE A 77 -6.67 5.41 2.86
N ARG A 78 -6.79 5.96 4.06
CA ARG A 78 -5.66 6.25 4.96
C ARG A 78 -5.79 5.49 6.26
N ASN A 79 -4.65 5.20 6.89
CA ASN A 79 -4.64 4.83 8.29
C ASN A 79 -4.83 6.07 9.20
N LEU A 80 -4.98 5.84 10.50
CA LEU A 80 -5.11 6.92 11.50
C LEU A 80 -3.86 7.83 11.61
N GLU A 81 -2.72 7.40 11.10
CA GLU A 81 -1.48 8.19 11.05
C GLU A 81 -1.42 9.12 9.84
N GLY A 82 -2.43 9.07 8.95
CA GLY A 82 -2.51 9.89 7.74
C GLY A 82 -1.71 9.34 6.55
N VAL A 83 -1.23 8.10 6.62
CA VAL A 83 -0.52 7.43 5.52
C VAL A 83 -1.54 6.89 4.51
N ASP A 84 -1.40 7.28 3.25
CA ASP A 84 -2.22 6.78 2.13
C ASP A 84 -1.90 5.29 1.88
N LEU A 85 -2.86 4.40 2.16
CA LEU A 85 -2.75 2.96 1.94
C LEU A 85 -3.20 2.57 0.53
N LEU A 86 -4.28 3.21 0.07
CA LEU A 86 -4.86 3.01 -1.25
C LEU A 86 -5.24 4.35 -1.85
N THR A 87 -5.03 4.47 -3.15
CA THR A 87 -5.47 5.64 -3.93
C THR A 87 -6.30 5.14 -5.09
N GLY A 88 -7.39 5.85 -5.39
CA GLY A 88 -8.14 5.66 -6.61
C GLY A 88 -8.42 6.97 -7.32
N SER A 89 -8.94 6.86 -8.53
CA SER A 89 -9.24 7.99 -9.41
C SER A 89 -10.74 8.14 -9.59
N GLN A 90 -11.16 9.33 -9.99
CA GLN A 90 -12.53 9.56 -10.44
C GLN A 90 -12.59 9.56 -11.96
N GLY A 91 -13.49 8.76 -12.53
CA GLY A 91 -13.82 8.75 -13.95
C GLY A 91 -15.31 8.56 -14.15
N ASN A 92 -15.92 9.24 -15.12
CA ASN A 92 -17.36 9.14 -15.40
C ASN A 92 -18.27 9.34 -14.17
N ASN A 93 -17.90 10.28 -13.28
CA ASN A 93 -18.57 10.54 -12.01
C ASN A 93 -18.57 9.37 -11.00
N LEU A 94 -17.70 8.38 -11.20
CA LEU A 94 -17.51 7.26 -10.29
C LEU A 94 -16.08 7.26 -9.75
N TYR A 95 -15.93 6.94 -8.47
CA TYR A 95 -14.64 6.67 -7.88
C TYR A 95 -14.30 5.21 -8.09
N THR A 96 -13.19 4.95 -8.78
CA THR A 96 -12.75 3.60 -9.12
C THR A 96 -11.39 3.34 -8.48
N LEU A 97 -11.30 2.19 -7.81
CA LEU A 97 -10.04 1.67 -7.28
C LEU A 97 -9.44 0.71 -8.31
N SER A 98 -8.30 1.08 -8.89
CA SER A 98 -7.59 0.25 -9.86
C SER A 98 -6.42 -0.46 -9.18
N LEU A 99 -6.51 -1.79 -9.09
CA LEU A 99 -5.42 -2.65 -8.60
C LEU A 99 -4.16 -2.55 -9.49
N GLN A 100 -4.35 -2.28 -10.78
CA GLN A 100 -3.27 -2.15 -11.75
C GLN A 100 -2.39 -0.91 -11.46
N ASP A 101 -3.02 0.21 -11.10
CA ASP A 101 -2.34 1.46 -10.78
C ASP A 101 -1.59 1.38 -9.44
N MET A 102 -2.06 0.53 -8.54
CA MET A 102 -1.40 0.23 -7.25
C MET A 102 -0.13 -0.61 -7.40
N MET A 103 -0.01 -1.43 -8.46
CA MET A 103 1.25 -2.08 -8.81
C MET A 103 2.17 -1.19 -9.65
N ALA A 104 1.61 -0.15 -10.28
CA ALA A 104 2.35 0.84 -11.05
C ALA A 104 2.91 1.99 -10.18
N SER A 105 2.40 2.17 -8.94
CA SER A 105 3.01 3.08 -7.97
C SER A 105 4.42 2.57 -7.63
N SER A 106 5.37 3.29 -8.20
CA SER A 106 6.84 3.25 -8.12
C SER A 106 7.48 2.22 -7.18
N PRO A 107 8.57 1.53 -7.59
CA PRO A 107 9.33 0.71 -6.66
C PRO A 107 9.68 1.57 -5.46
N ILE A 108 9.30 1.12 -4.27
CA ILE A 108 9.70 1.74 -3.00
C ILE A 108 11.21 1.90 -3.10
N CYS A 109 11.69 3.13 -3.30
CA CYS A 109 13.10 3.40 -3.32
C CYS A 109 13.56 3.38 -1.86
N LEU A 110 13.77 2.17 -1.33
CA LEU A 110 14.38 1.93 -0.03
C LEU A 110 15.85 2.34 -0.10
N LEU A 111 16.13 3.64 -0.24
CA LEU A 111 17.43 4.20 0.07
C LEU A 111 17.58 4.13 1.59
N SER A 112 18.01 2.96 2.07
CA SER A 112 18.39 2.80 3.47
C SER A 112 19.61 3.70 3.73
N LYS A 113 19.42 4.67 4.63
CA LYS A 113 20.49 5.56 5.08
C LYS A 113 21.21 4.90 6.26
N VAL A 114 22.53 5.07 6.34
CA VAL A 114 23.28 4.64 7.52
C VAL A 114 22.85 5.48 8.73
N SER A 115 22.66 4.85 9.89
CA SER A 115 22.38 5.60 11.12
C SER A 115 23.50 6.60 11.41
N LYS A 116 23.15 7.77 11.98
CA LYS A 116 24.10 8.85 12.27
C LYS A 116 25.36 8.34 13.00
N THR A 117 25.18 7.54 14.04
CA THR A 117 26.27 6.94 14.83
C THR A 117 27.21 6.10 13.97
N LYS A 118 26.65 5.28 13.06
CA LYS A 118 27.46 4.47 12.14
C LYS A 118 28.14 5.34 11.08
N SER A 119 27.50 6.40 10.60
CA SER A 119 28.12 7.32 9.63
C SER A 119 29.36 8.01 10.21
N TRP A 120 29.26 8.51 11.45
CA TRP A 120 30.39 9.14 12.14
C TRP A 120 31.48 8.16 12.57
N LEU A 121 31.11 6.92 12.91
CA LEU A 121 32.09 5.87 13.16
C LEU A 121 32.97 5.61 11.94
N TRP A 122 32.37 5.51 10.74
CA TRP A 122 33.11 5.32 9.51
C TRP A 122 33.91 6.56 9.10
N HIS A 123 33.39 7.76 9.35
CA HIS A 123 34.16 9.00 9.19
C HIS A 123 35.44 8.99 10.04
N ARG A 124 35.35 8.59 11.32
CA ARG A 124 36.52 8.47 12.21
C ARG A 124 37.47 7.34 11.81
N ARG A 125 36.94 6.17 11.45
CA ARG A 125 37.74 5.01 11.00
C ARG A 125 38.53 5.28 9.72
N LEU A 126 38.02 6.17 8.86
CA LEU A 126 38.66 6.56 7.60
C LEU A 126 39.39 7.91 7.71
N SER A 127 39.88 8.25 8.91
CA SER A 127 40.70 9.45 9.14
C SER A 127 40.03 10.77 8.71
N HIS A 128 38.76 10.93 9.09
CA HIS A 128 37.96 12.13 8.82
C HIS A 128 37.70 12.43 7.35
N LEU A 129 37.68 11.38 6.51
CA LEU A 129 37.30 11.50 5.10
C LEU A 129 35.94 12.19 4.94
N ASN A 130 35.80 13.06 3.95
CA ASN A 130 34.52 13.72 3.69
C ASN A 130 33.44 12.70 3.32
N PHE A 131 32.19 12.96 3.70
CA PHE A 131 31.08 12.02 3.47
C PHE A 131 30.81 11.74 1.99
N GLY A 132 31.15 12.66 1.08
CA GLY A 132 31.08 12.43 -0.36
C GLY A 132 32.04 11.34 -0.84
N ALA A 133 33.28 11.36 -0.35
CA ALA A 133 34.30 10.37 -0.63
C ALA A 133 33.97 9.01 0.03
N ILE A 134 33.41 9.02 1.25
CA ILE A 134 32.93 7.78 1.90
C ILE A 134 31.81 7.15 1.06
N ASN A 135 30.87 7.95 0.55
CA ASN A 135 29.82 7.47 -0.35
C ASN A 135 30.37 6.92 -1.67
N HIS A 136 31.42 7.54 -2.21
CA HIS A 136 32.09 7.03 -3.41
C HIS A 136 32.74 5.66 -3.16
N LEU A 137 33.48 5.52 -2.06
CA LEU A 137 34.08 4.25 -1.63
C LEU A 137 33.03 3.16 -1.39
N ALA A 138 31.93 3.51 -0.74
CA ALA A 138 30.82 2.61 -0.45
C ALA A 138 30.13 2.13 -1.74
N ARG A 139 29.86 3.03 -2.68
CA ARG A 139 29.26 2.71 -3.99
C ARG A 139 30.14 1.80 -4.83
N GLN A 140 31.44 2.05 -4.85
CA GLN A 140 32.40 1.27 -5.63
C GLN A 140 32.88 0.00 -4.92
N GLY A 141 32.50 -0.22 -3.66
CA GLY A 141 32.89 -1.42 -2.91
C GLY A 141 34.40 -1.50 -2.63
N LEU A 142 35.08 -0.35 -2.53
CA LEU A 142 36.55 -0.27 -2.40
C LEU A 142 37.06 -0.56 -0.97
N VAL A 143 36.17 -0.59 0.01
CA VAL A 143 36.51 -0.82 1.42
C VAL A 143 35.76 -2.05 1.93
N ARG A 144 36.50 -3.07 2.34
CA ARG A 144 35.93 -4.29 2.92
C ARG A 144 35.21 -3.97 4.23
N GLY A 145 33.95 -4.38 4.35
CA GLY A 145 33.12 -4.16 5.54
C GLY A 145 32.39 -2.81 5.59
N LEU A 146 32.65 -1.88 4.65
CA LEU A 146 31.90 -0.63 4.54
C LEU A 146 30.49 -0.91 3.94
N PRO A 147 29.40 -0.55 4.63
CA PRO A 147 28.05 -0.73 4.09
C PRO A 147 27.84 0.08 2.80
N LYS A 148 27.20 -0.52 1.79
CA LYS A 148 26.83 0.13 0.52
C LYS A 148 25.58 1.03 0.66
N LEU A 149 25.60 1.91 1.64
CA LEU A 149 24.49 2.76 2.04
C LEU A 149 24.89 4.23 1.92
N LYS A 150 23.91 5.14 1.92
CA LYS A 150 24.20 6.58 1.88
C LYS A 150 24.59 7.09 3.26
N PHE A 151 25.72 7.80 3.33
CA PHE A 151 26.24 8.50 4.48
C PHE A 151 25.99 10.00 4.31
N GLU A 152 25.52 10.69 5.36
CA GLU A 152 25.28 12.13 5.31
C GLU A 152 25.89 12.83 6.51
N LYS A 153 26.35 14.07 6.27
CA LYS A 153 26.82 14.99 7.31
C LYS A 153 25.61 15.68 7.93
N ASP A 154 25.46 15.53 9.25
CA ASP A 154 24.37 16.16 10.00
C ASP A 154 24.85 17.22 11.01
N HIS A 155 26.17 17.35 11.22
CA HIS A 155 26.78 18.41 12.02
C HIS A 155 28.24 18.67 11.57
N LEU A 156 28.83 19.76 12.06
CA LEU A 156 30.26 20.03 11.86
C LEU A 156 31.10 19.01 12.62
N CYS A 157 32.23 18.62 12.04
CA CYS A 157 33.18 17.77 12.75
C CYS A 157 33.79 18.61 13.88
N SER A 158 33.64 18.13 15.10
CA SER A 158 34.41 18.59 16.27
C SER A 158 35.74 17.83 16.36
#